data_AF-A0A259KXK9-F1
#
_entry.id   AF-A0A259KXK9-F1
#
_cell.length_a   1.000
_cell.length_b   1.000
_cell.length_c   1.000
_cell.angle_alpha   90.00
_cell.angle_beta   90.00
_cell.angle_gamma   90.00
#
_symmetry.space_group_name_H-M   'P 1'
#
loop_
_entity.id
_entity.type
_entity.pdbx_description
1 polymer ?
#
loop_
_entity_poly.entity_id
_entity_poly.type
_entity_poly.pdbx_seq_one_letter_code
_entity_poly.pdbx_strand_id
1 'polypeptide(L)'
;MLWPRLWCRRARVPEVPESTSGFRQVAVIGLGLIGGSLASAIRKQGLAERVVGYDQRAEDLALGVELGVIDRAADSLEQAVAGSDLVVLAVPVRATRSVLETIRPVLEADAILTDVGSTKSSFTADVEAVFGEVSPRVIPGHPIAGSEKSGIRAANPEL
;
A
#
# COMPACT_ATOMS: atom_id res chain seq x y z
N MET A 1 -8.65 31.84 42.62
CA MET A 1 -8.37 30.52 42.01
C MET A 1 -8.16 30.73 40.51
N LEU A 2 -6.91 30.78 40.06
CA LEU A 2 -6.50 30.99 38.67
C LEU A 2 -6.07 29.64 38.08
N TRP A 3 -6.66 29.24 36.95
CA TRP A 3 -6.19 28.11 36.15
C TRP A 3 -5.49 28.65 34.89
N PRO A 4 -4.25 28.26 34.55
CA PRO A 4 -3.55 28.83 33.40
C PRO A 4 -4.05 28.21 32.08
N ARG A 5 -4.44 29.07 31.14
CA ARG A 5 -4.68 28.74 29.73
C ARG A 5 -3.33 28.51 29.04
N LEU A 6 -2.81 27.28 29.10
CA LEU A 6 -1.58 26.87 28.42
C LEU A 6 -1.83 25.58 27.62
N TRP A 7 -2.72 25.61 26.64
CA TRP A 7 -2.86 24.47 25.71
C TRP A 7 -3.35 24.85 24.31
N CYS A 8 -2.83 25.93 23.73
CA CYS A 8 -2.98 26.15 22.29
C CYS A 8 -1.85 27.02 21.74
N ARG A 9 -0.61 26.51 21.79
CA ARG A 9 0.40 26.94 20.82
C ARG A 9 0.21 26.03 19.61
N ARG A 10 -0.34 26.60 18.53
CA ARG A 10 -0.40 26.00 17.20
C ARG A 10 1.04 25.65 16.82
N ALA A 11 1.43 24.38 16.95
CA ALA A 11 2.72 23.93 16.46
C ALA A 11 2.77 24.29 14.97
N ARG A 12 3.82 24.97 14.55
CA ARG A 12 4.07 25.20 13.12
C ARG A 12 4.20 23.83 12.48
N VAL A 13 3.27 23.49 11.60
CA VAL A 13 3.43 22.35 10.70
C VAL A 13 4.65 22.68 9.84
N PRO A 14 5.71 21.86 9.85
CA PRO A 14 6.85 22.11 8.99
C PRO A 14 6.37 22.11 7.54
N GLU A 15 6.82 23.11 6.76
CA GLU A 15 6.56 23.17 5.33
C GLU A 15 7.17 21.93 4.67
N VAL A 16 6.33 21.14 3.99
CA VAL A 16 6.78 20.00 3.18
C VAL A 16 7.32 20.59 1.87
N PRO A 17 8.59 20.37 1.50
CA PRO A 17 9.15 20.92 0.28
C PRO A 17 8.38 20.40 -0.95
N GLU A 18 8.09 21.30 -1.89
CA GLU A 18 7.40 20.96 -3.14
C GLU A 18 8.26 20.08 -4.05
N SER A 19 7.63 18.99 -4.51
CA SER A 19 8.01 18.15 -5.66
C SER A 19 9.36 17.42 -5.62
N THR A 20 9.40 16.40 -4.76
CA THR A 20 9.94 15.08 -5.14
C THR A 20 8.76 14.12 -5.02
N SER A 21 8.56 13.19 -5.95
CA SER A 21 7.51 12.18 -5.77
C SER A 21 7.70 11.52 -4.40
N GLY A 22 6.62 11.30 -3.65
CA GLY A 22 6.71 10.83 -2.26
C GLY A 22 7.43 9.49 -2.12
N PHE A 23 7.36 8.64 -3.16
CA PHE A 23 7.93 7.29 -3.19
C PHE A 23 8.66 7.03 -4.51
N ARG A 24 9.84 6.40 -4.47
CA ARG A 24 10.52 5.99 -5.72
C ARG A 24 9.78 4.85 -6.40
N GLN A 25 9.29 3.88 -5.62
CA GLN A 25 8.57 2.75 -6.18
C GLN A 25 7.55 2.19 -5.17
N VAL A 26 6.29 2.17 -5.59
CA VAL A 26 5.21 1.55 -4.84
C VAL A 26 4.90 0.18 -5.43
N ALA A 27 4.95 -0.86 -4.61
CA ALA A 27 4.40 -2.17 -4.95
C ALA A 27 2.95 -2.27 -4.50
N VAL A 28 2.05 -2.71 -5.38
CA VAL A 28 0.66 -3.02 -5.06
C VAL A 28 0.39 -4.49 -5.33
N ILE A 29 0.16 -5.24 -4.25
CA ILE A 29 -0.07 -6.69 -4.30
C ILE A 29 -1.58 -6.95 -4.20
N GLY A 30 -2.19 -7.35 -5.31
CA GLY A 30 -3.64 -7.46 -5.50
C GLY A 30 -4.19 -6.23 -6.21
N LEU A 31 -4.63 -6.40 -7.46
CA LEU A 31 -5.17 -5.32 -8.31
C LEU A 31 -6.69 -5.35 -8.40
N GLY A 32 -7.36 -5.87 -7.36
CA GLY A 32 -8.82 -5.78 -7.23
C GLY A 32 -9.32 -4.35 -7.06
N LEU A 33 -10.58 -4.20 -6.61
CA LEU A 33 -11.20 -2.88 -6.43
C LEU A 33 -10.31 -1.92 -5.61
N ILE A 34 -9.93 -2.30 -4.39
CA ILE A 34 -9.21 -1.41 -3.48
C ILE A 34 -7.77 -1.18 -3.93
N GLY A 35 -7.04 -2.25 -4.24
CA GLY A 35 -5.64 -2.13 -4.69
C GLY A 35 -5.51 -1.35 -5.99
N GLY A 36 -6.38 -1.63 -6.98
CA GLY A 36 -6.43 -0.88 -8.23
C GLY A 36 -6.85 0.58 -8.03
N SER A 37 -7.81 0.85 -7.14
CA SER A 37 -8.23 2.24 -6.80
C SER A 37 -7.08 3.03 -6.20
N LEU A 38 -6.37 2.45 -5.22
CA LEU A 38 -5.22 3.09 -4.59
C LEU A 38 -4.07 3.30 -5.58
N ALA A 39 -3.74 2.29 -6.39
CA ALA A 39 -2.72 2.41 -7.44
C ALA A 39 -3.06 3.55 -8.42
N SER A 40 -4.32 3.62 -8.86
CA SER A 40 -4.83 4.69 -9.73
C SER A 40 -4.74 6.06 -9.06
N ALA A 41 -5.09 6.17 -7.78
CA ALA A 41 -4.99 7.41 -7.01
C ALA A 41 -3.53 7.88 -6.89
N ILE A 42 -2.60 6.97 -6.55
CA ILE A 42 -1.15 7.23 -6.47
C ILE A 42 -0.63 7.77 -7.80
N ARG A 43 -1.02 7.13 -8.91
CA ARG A 43 -0.66 7.55 -10.27
C ARG A 43 -1.22 8.93 -10.60
N LYS A 44 -2.52 9.13 -10.40
CA LYS A 44 -3.22 10.38 -10.72
C LYS A 44 -2.63 11.58 -9.97
N GLN A 45 -2.18 11.37 -8.74
CA GLN A 45 -1.61 12.41 -7.88
C GLN A 45 -0.08 12.54 -7.99
N GLY A 46 0.59 11.72 -8.82
CA GLY A 46 2.05 11.77 -8.98
C GLY A 46 2.82 11.45 -7.69
N LEU A 47 2.25 10.62 -6.81
CA LEU A 47 2.84 10.32 -5.49
C LEU A 47 4.01 9.34 -5.56
N ALA A 48 4.21 8.68 -6.71
CA ALA A 48 5.31 7.75 -6.91
C ALA A 48 5.93 7.89 -8.31
N GLU A 49 7.25 7.70 -8.42
CA GLU A 49 7.93 7.65 -9.73
C GLU A 49 7.52 6.40 -10.52
N ARG A 50 7.24 5.30 -9.80
CA ARG A 50 6.83 4.03 -10.38
C ARG A 50 5.84 3.29 -9.50
N VAL A 51 4.81 2.70 -10.12
CA VAL A 51 3.88 1.76 -9.49
C VAL A 51 4.05 0.38 -10.14
N VAL A 52 4.43 -0.62 -9.35
CA VAL A 52 4.59 -2.02 -9.78
C VAL A 52 3.45 -2.84 -9.21
N GLY A 53 2.71 -3.54 -10.06
CA GLY A 53 1.58 -4.37 -9.66
C GLY A 53 1.91 -5.86 -9.71
N TYR A 54 1.31 -6.62 -8.79
CA TYR A 54 1.21 -8.08 -8.89
C TYR A 54 -0.23 -8.52 -8.59
N ASP A 55 -0.74 -9.49 -9.35
CA ASP A 55 -2.00 -10.17 -9.09
C ASP A 55 -1.86 -11.64 -9.54
N GLN A 56 -2.68 -12.53 -8.96
CA GLN A 56 -2.76 -13.92 -9.40
C GLN A 56 -3.34 -14.05 -10.81
N ARG A 57 -4.16 -13.07 -11.22
CA ARG A 57 -4.81 -13.03 -12.52
C ARG A 57 -3.98 -12.22 -13.50
N ALA A 58 -3.35 -12.91 -14.46
CA ALA A 58 -2.57 -12.28 -15.53
C ALA A 58 -3.40 -11.26 -16.35
N GLU A 59 -4.71 -11.49 -16.49
CA GLU A 59 -5.63 -10.56 -17.14
C GLU A 59 -5.77 -9.22 -16.40
N ASP A 60 -5.80 -9.23 -15.05
CA ASP A 60 -5.88 -8.01 -14.24
C ASP A 60 -4.56 -7.22 -14.31
N LEU A 61 -3.43 -7.92 -14.39
CA LEU A 61 -2.11 -7.30 -14.61
C LEU A 61 -1.99 -6.62 -15.97
N ALA A 62 -2.34 -7.34 -17.04
CA ALA A 62 -2.32 -6.80 -18.40
C ALA A 62 -3.22 -5.57 -18.52
N LEU A 63 -4.43 -5.67 -17.96
CA LEU A 63 -5.39 -4.57 -17.95
C LEU A 63 -4.92 -3.39 -17.08
N GLY A 64 -4.24 -3.64 -15.97
CA GLY A 64 -3.67 -2.59 -15.13
C GLY A 64 -2.62 -1.74 -15.84
N VAL A 65 -1.79 -2.37 -16.66
CA VAL A 65 -0.83 -1.67 -17.52
C VAL A 65 -1.57 -0.91 -18.63
N GLU A 66 -2.52 -1.56 -19.32
CA GLU A 66 -3.31 -0.95 -20.39
C GLU A 66 -4.05 0.31 -19.94
N LEU A 67 -4.67 0.26 -18.75
CA LEU A 67 -5.42 1.38 -18.16
C LEU A 67 -4.52 2.42 -17.47
N GLY A 68 -3.20 2.20 -17.41
CA GLY A 68 -2.26 3.09 -16.71
C GLY A 68 -2.41 3.12 -15.19
N VAL A 69 -3.07 2.11 -14.60
CA VAL A 69 -3.21 1.93 -13.15
C VAL A 69 -1.86 1.57 -12.51
N ILE A 70 -1.03 0.82 -13.24
CA ILE A 70 0.35 0.47 -12.87
C ILE A 70 1.29 0.76 -14.04
N ASP A 71 2.55 1.05 -13.75
CA ASP A 71 3.59 1.21 -14.77
C ASP A 71 4.12 -0.14 -15.28
N ARG A 72 4.14 -1.14 -14.40
CA ARG A 72 4.71 -2.46 -14.68
C ARG A 72 3.95 -3.56 -13.95
N ALA A 73 3.63 -4.62 -14.68
CA ALA A 73 3.26 -5.91 -14.10
C ALA A 73 4.51 -6.71 -13.73
N ALA A 74 4.57 -7.23 -12.51
CA ALA A 74 5.61 -8.15 -12.06
C ALA A 74 5.19 -9.61 -12.27
N ASP A 75 6.15 -10.49 -12.58
CA ASP A 75 5.88 -11.91 -12.82
C ASP A 75 5.79 -12.73 -11.51
N SER A 76 6.19 -12.13 -10.39
CA SER A 76 6.21 -12.75 -9.05
C SER A 76 6.06 -11.70 -7.96
N LEU A 77 5.71 -12.15 -6.76
CA LEU A 77 5.63 -11.29 -5.57
C LEU A 77 6.98 -10.63 -5.27
N GLU A 78 8.05 -11.40 -5.37
CA GLU A 78 9.42 -10.98 -5.09
C GLU A 78 9.86 -9.88 -6.04
N GLN A 79 9.57 -10.04 -7.34
CA GLN A 79 9.85 -9.01 -8.33
C GLN A 79 9.03 -7.74 -8.13
N ALA A 80 7.80 -7.85 -7.60
CA ALA A 80 6.95 -6.71 -7.35
C ALA A 80 7.49 -5.82 -6.22
N VAL A 81 8.00 -6.44 -5.16
CA VAL A 81 8.47 -5.73 -3.96
C VAL A 81 9.93 -5.28 -4.04
N ALA A 82 10.76 -5.92 -4.87
CA ALA A 82 12.18 -5.61 -4.96
C ALA A 82 12.42 -4.13 -5.32
N GLY A 83 13.16 -3.41 -4.49
CA GLY A 83 13.46 -1.98 -4.66
C GLY A 83 12.32 -1.02 -4.30
N SER A 84 11.17 -1.52 -3.86
CA SER A 84 10.01 -0.70 -3.45
C SER A 84 10.22 -0.09 -2.07
N ASP A 85 9.94 1.20 -1.93
CA ASP A 85 9.95 1.91 -0.64
C ASP A 85 8.56 1.99 0.02
N LEU A 86 7.51 1.62 -0.70
CA LEU A 86 6.18 1.33 -0.16
C LEU A 86 5.63 0.02 -0.74
N VAL A 87 5.14 -0.86 0.11
CA VAL A 87 4.45 -2.10 -0.26
C VAL A 87 3.04 -2.09 0.32
N VAL A 88 2.05 -2.21 -0.56
CA VAL A 88 0.63 -2.30 -0.20
C VAL A 88 0.12 -3.71 -0.42
N LEU A 89 -0.37 -4.35 0.63
CA LEU A 89 -1.07 -5.63 0.55
C LEU A 89 -2.58 -5.41 0.40
N ALA A 90 -3.07 -5.62 -0.81
CA ALA A 90 -4.48 -5.59 -1.21
C ALA A 90 -5.02 -6.98 -1.57
N VAL A 91 -4.52 -8.00 -0.88
CA VAL A 91 -4.97 -9.40 -0.99
C VAL A 91 -6.03 -9.74 0.06
N PRO A 92 -6.83 -10.81 -0.14
CA PRO A 92 -7.72 -11.30 0.90
C PRO A 92 -6.94 -11.61 2.20
N VAL A 93 -7.53 -11.32 3.37
CA VAL A 93 -6.89 -11.49 4.69
C VAL A 93 -6.23 -12.87 4.86
N ARG A 94 -6.88 -13.93 4.37
CA ARG A 94 -6.35 -15.31 4.45
C ARG A 94 -5.06 -15.56 3.66
N ALA A 95 -4.72 -14.69 2.71
CA ALA A 95 -3.55 -14.80 1.86
C ALA A 95 -2.37 -13.96 2.38
N THR A 96 -2.61 -13.03 3.32
CA THR A 96 -1.60 -12.08 3.82
C THR A 96 -0.34 -12.79 4.30
N ARG A 97 -0.46 -13.78 5.20
CA ARG A 97 0.71 -14.49 5.74
C ARG A 97 1.61 -15.10 4.66
N SER A 98 1.01 -15.82 3.71
CA SER A 98 1.77 -16.46 2.62
C SER A 98 2.48 -15.43 1.73
N VAL A 99 1.84 -14.28 1.48
CA VAL A 99 2.48 -13.16 0.77
C VAL A 99 3.65 -12.61 1.59
N LEU A 100 3.46 -12.35 2.89
CA LEU A 100 4.52 -11.86 3.77
C LEU A 100 5.73 -12.79 3.82
N GLU A 101 5.50 -14.11 3.95
CA GLU A 101 6.55 -15.13 3.93
C GLU A 101 7.36 -15.11 2.63
N THR A 102 6.68 -14.89 1.50
CA THR A 102 7.30 -14.84 0.17
C THR A 102 8.13 -13.57 -0.02
N ILE A 103 7.62 -12.41 0.40
CA ILE A 103 8.30 -11.12 0.17
C ILE A 103 9.40 -10.84 1.20
N ARG A 104 9.35 -11.45 2.39
CA ARG A 104 10.29 -11.21 3.48
C ARG A 104 11.77 -11.22 3.05
N PRO A 105 12.26 -12.16 2.21
CA PRO A 105 13.68 -12.22 1.85
C PRO A 105 14.15 -11.06 0.96
N VAL A 106 13.24 -10.34 0.32
CA VAL A 106 13.53 -9.30 -0.69
C VAL A 106 12.89 -7.95 -0.36
N LEU A 107 12.17 -7.84 0.75
CA LEU A 107 11.60 -6.59 1.23
C LEU A 107 12.73 -5.67 1.70
N GLU A 108 12.77 -4.45 1.16
CA GLU A 108 13.77 -3.45 1.56
C GLU A 108 13.63 -3.13 3.06
N ALA A 109 14.75 -3.04 3.77
CA ALA A 109 14.76 -2.77 5.22
C ALA A 109 14.07 -1.46 5.62
N ASP A 110 14.10 -0.47 4.71
CA ASP A 110 13.48 0.84 4.92
C ASP A 110 12.09 0.99 4.28
N ALA A 111 11.55 -0.07 3.66
CA ALA A 111 10.22 -0.02 3.06
C ALA A 111 9.13 0.17 4.11
N ILE A 112 8.11 0.97 3.76
CA ILE A 112 6.85 1.01 4.47
C ILE A 112 6.00 -0.16 4.01
N LEU A 113 5.44 -0.91 4.96
CA LEU A 113 4.52 -2.01 4.69
C LEU A 113 3.14 -1.67 5.23
N THR A 114 2.12 -1.68 4.36
CA THR A 114 0.73 -1.43 4.73
C THR A 114 -0.19 -2.48 4.11
N ASP A 115 -1.39 -2.61 4.66
CA ASP A 115 -2.47 -3.39 4.07
C ASP A 115 -3.74 -2.55 3.90
N VAL A 116 -4.75 -3.15 3.30
CA VAL A 116 -6.10 -2.59 3.19
C VAL A 116 -7.18 -3.51 3.76
N GLY A 117 -6.77 -4.57 4.48
CA GLY A 117 -7.67 -5.58 5.01
C GLY A 117 -8.60 -5.04 6.10
N SER A 118 -9.71 -5.72 6.35
CA SER A 118 -10.68 -5.27 7.35
C SER A 118 -10.29 -5.62 8.80
N THR A 119 -9.37 -6.58 9.00
CA THR A 119 -9.01 -7.12 10.32
C THR A 119 -7.55 -6.82 10.67
N LYS A 120 -7.34 -5.75 11.44
CA LYS A 120 -5.99 -5.24 11.73
C LYS A 120 -5.21 -6.11 12.71
N SER A 121 -5.89 -6.72 13.69
CA SER A 121 -5.27 -7.67 14.61
C SER A 121 -4.70 -8.90 13.90
N SER A 122 -5.38 -9.38 12.87
CA SER A 122 -4.90 -10.50 12.04
C SER A 122 -3.66 -10.10 11.25
N PHE A 123 -3.69 -8.92 10.61
CA PHE A 123 -2.55 -8.41 9.85
C PHE A 123 -1.30 -8.25 10.73
N THR A 124 -1.44 -7.60 11.89
CA THR A 124 -0.29 -7.40 12.80
C THR A 124 0.24 -8.72 13.36
N ALA A 125 -0.64 -9.69 13.65
CA ALA A 125 -0.23 -11.02 14.11
C ALA A 125 0.53 -11.80 13.02
N ASP A 126 0.10 -11.71 11.75
CA ASP A 126 0.81 -12.33 10.64
C ASP A 126 2.18 -11.68 10.41
N VAL A 127 2.27 -10.35 10.53
CA VAL A 127 3.55 -9.62 10.46
C VAL A 127 4.49 -10.10 11.58
N GLU A 128 4.03 -10.09 12.83
CA GLU A 128 4.84 -10.55 13.96
C GLU A 128 5.29 -12.01 13.80
N ALA A 129 4.42 -12.89 13.32
CA ALA A 129 4.75 -14.29 13.08
C ALA A 129 5.82 -14.49 11.99
N VAL A 130 5.87 -13.62 10.97
CA VAL A 130 6.78 -13.75 9.83
C VAL A 130 8.10 -13.03 10.07
N PHE A 131 8.06 -11.82 10.65
CA PHE A 131 9.23 -10.96 10.86
C PHE A 131 9.81 -11.05 12.28
N GLY A 132 9.09 -11.64 13.23
CA GLY A 132 9.49 -11.77 14.64
C GLY A 132 9.13 -10.56 15.50
N GLU A 133 8.83 -9.42 14.88
CA GLU A 133 8.36 -8.20 15.53
C GLU A 133 7.54 -7.36 14.54
N VAL A 134 6.79 -6.39 15.05
CA VAL A 134 6.11 -5.38 14.21
C VAL A 134 6.98 -4.13 14.15
N SER A 135 7.70 -3.98 13.03
CA SER A 135 8.53 -2.79 12.78
C SER A 135 7.69 -1.49 12.81
N PRO A 136 8.25 -0.35 13.25
CA PRO A 136 7.60 0.96 13.16
C PRO A 136 7.20 1.40 11.74
N ARG A 137 7.76 0.74 10.71
CA ARG A 137 7.44 0.98 9.30
C ARG A 137 6.24 0.15 8.81
N VAL A 138 5.68 -0.69 9.66
CA VAL A 138 4.42 -1.39 9.40
C VAL A 138 3.28 -0.49 9.82
N ILE A 139 2.50 -0.02 8.85
CA ILE A 139 1.39 0.91 9.05
C ILE A 139 0.10 0.18 8.64
N PRO A 140 -0.64 -0.45 9.58
CA PRO A 140 -1.87 -1.16 9.24
C PRO A 140 -2.94 -0.21 8.70
N GLY A 141 -3.56 -0.56 7.57
CA GLY A 141 -4.56 0.27 6.90
C GLY A 141 -5.93 -0.41 6.83
N HIS A 142 -7.01 0.38 6.91
CA HIS A 142 -8.38 -0.11 6.68
C HIS A 142 -9.18 1.02 6.02
N PRO A 143 -9.11 1.14 4.68
CA PRO A 143 -9.96 2.09 3.99
C PRO A 143 -11.42 1.72 4.21
N ILE A 144 -12.21 2.64 4.77
CA ILE A 144 -13.66 2.50 4.90
C ILE A 144 -14.30 2.92 3.58
N ALA A 145 -14.00 2.14 2.55
CA ALA A 145 -14.42 2.38 1.18
C ALA A 145 -14.54 1.04 0.45
N GLY A 146 -15.50 0.96 -0.46
CA GLY A 146 -15.81 -0.28 -1.17
C GLY A 146 -17.05 -0.16 -2.03
N SER A 147 -17.24 -1.14 -2.90
CA SER A 147 -18.39 -1.28 -3.78
C SER A 147 -18.74 -2.76 -3.90
N GLU A 148 -19.97 -3.04 -4.30
CA GLU A 148 -20.45 -4.33 -4.78
C GLU A 148 -19.71 -4.83 -6.05
N LYS A 149 -19.00 -3.92 -6.73
CA LYS A 149 -18.19 -4.23 -7.92
C LYS A 149 -16.83 -4.82 -7.53
N SER A 150 -16.27 -5.63 -8.41
CA SER A 150 -15.04 -6.38 -8.17
C SER A 150 -14.05 -6.26 -9.32
N GLY A 151 -12.78 -6.53 -9.04
CA GLY A 151 -11.69 -6.51 -10.02
C GLY A 151 -11.19 -5.12 -10.39
N ILE A 152 -10.12 -5.07 -11.17
CA ILE A 152 -9.44 -3.82 -11.52
C ILE A 152 -10.31 -2.88 -12.35
N ARG A 153 -11.27 -3.41 -13.12
CA ARG A 153 -12.25 -2.62 -13.90
C ARG A 153 -13.14 -1.74 -13.03
N ALA A 154 -13.29 -2.10 -11.77
CA ALA A 154 -14.07 -1.33 -10.80
C ALA A 154 -13.24 -0.27 -10.06
N ALA A 155 -11.92 -0.21 -10.31
CA ALA A 155 -11.04 0.75 -9.65
C ALA A 155 -11.48 2.19 -9.90
N ASN A 156 -11.50 2.99 -8.83
CA ASN A 156 -11.85 4.40 -8.87
C ASN A 156 -10.81 5.19 -8.04
N PRO A 157 -10.05 6.13 -8.63
CA PRO A 157 -9.05 6.90 -7.90
C PRO A 157 -9.61 7.83 -6.81
N GLU A 158 -10.92 8.01 -6.75
CA GLU A 158 -11.62 8.82 -5.73
C GLU A 158 -12.29 7.96 -4.63
N LEU A 159 -12.03 6.65 -4.60
CA LEU A 159 -12.61 5.70 -3.64
C LEU A 159 -12.00 5.82 -2.24
#